data_AF-A0A929NPW7-F1
#
_entry.id   AF-A0A929NPW7-F1
#
_cell.length_a   1.000
_cell.length_b   1.000
_cell.length_c   1.000
_cell.angle_alpha   90.00
_cell.angle_beta   90.00
_cell.angle_gamma   90.00
#
_symmetry.space_group_name_H-M   'P 1'
#
loop_
_entity.id
_entity.type
_entity.pdbx_description
1 polymer ?
#
loop_
_entity_poly.entity_id
_entity_poly.type
_entity_poly.pdbx_seq_one_letter_code
_entity_poly.pdbx_strand_id
1 'polypeptide(L)'
;MTIKQNIDVEKLEGFRTFMKDNPDKVRLSLEAKAVYEGQVGRSLVHIGKYELDGDVIERSTRQYTFPFGAWKEVEGVLGVEGPTDRMEPVEMALAATAACLINSVSFNAVRMGIDTDDMEITVRSKVDPRVLFAIKDPMQHGSCLGAIEYEVKVSGDVSDEDLETIHQLCQHSPVHGMMAEPLEMDGKVSRA
;
A
#
# COMPACT_ATOMS: atom_id res chain seq x y z
N MET A 1 -8.66 -19.06 -24.57
CA MET A 1 -8.15 -19.10 -23.19
C MET A 1 -6.63 -19.06 -23.25
N THR A 2 -6.07 -17.89 -23.00
CA THR A 2 -4.64 -17.64 -23.00
C THR A 2 -4.19 -17.43 -21.55
N ILE A 3 -3.52 -18.42 -20.97
CA ILE A 3 -2.98 -18.32 -19.60
C ILE A 3 -1.54 -17.86 -19.67
N LYS A 4 -1.22 -16.77 -18.99
CA LYS A 4 0.15 -16.26 -18.76
C LYS A 4 0.27 -15.83 -17.32
N GLN A 5 1.42 -16.09 -16.67
CA GLN A 5 1.67 -15.75 -15.26
C GLN A 5 0.49 -16.11 -14.33
N ASN A 6 -0.13 -17.27 -14.56
CA ASN A 6 -1.28 -17.80 -13.81
C ASN A 6 -2.57 -16.95 -13.88
N ILE A 7 -2.72 -16.05 -14.85
CA ILE A 7 -3.97 -15.32 -15.12
C ILE A 7 -4.50 -15.63 -16.52
N ASP A 8 -5.83 -15.71 -16.63
CA ASP A 8 -6.54 -15.79 -17.91
C ASP A 8 -6.63 -14.39 -18.53
N VAL A 9 -5.76 -14.14 -19.52
CA VAL A 9 -5.59 -12.81 -20.13
C VAL A 9 -6.88 -12.36 -20.82
N GLU A 10 -7.65 -13.28 -21.41
CA GLU A 10 -8.92 -12.96 -22.07
C GLU A 10 -9.97 -12.51 -21.04
N LYS A 11 -10.03 -13.15 -19.87
CA LYS A 11 -10.92 -12.71 -18.78
C LYS A 11 -10.48 -11.39 -18.17
N LEU A 12 -9.19 -11.15 -18.03
CA LEU A 12 -8.67 -9.87 -17.55
C LEU A 12 -9.07 -8.72 -18.48
N GLU A 13 -8.93 -8.91 -19.80
CA GLU A 13 -9.40 -7.93 -20.79
C GLU A 13 -10.92 -7.75 -20.79
N GLY A 14 -11.66 -8.85 -20.63
CA GLY A 14 -13.10 -8.80 -20.45
C GLY A 14 -13.50 -7.98 -19.22
N PHE A 15 -12.81 -8.17 -18.10
CA PHE A 15 -13.04 -7.42 -16.86
C PHE A 15 -12.73 -5.93 -17.03
N ARG A 16 -11.61 -5.59 -17.69
CA ARG A 16 -11.28 -4.20 -18.02
C ARG A 16 -12.35 -3.55 -18.91
N THR A 17 -12.82 -4.27 -19.92
CA THR A 17 -13.89 -3.79 -20.82
C THR A 17 -15.18 -3.58 -20.05
N PHE A 18 -15.55 -4.53 -19.18
CA PHE A 18 -16.70 -4.40 -18.30
C PHE A 18 -16.62 -3.15 -17.42
N MET A 19 -15.48 -2.89 -16.76
CA MET A 19 -15.29 -1.67 -15.94
C MET A 19 -15.40 -0.39 -16.76
N LYS A 20 -14.90 -0.39 -18.00
CA LYS A 20 -15.00 0.77 -18.91
C LYS A 20 -16.46 1.05 -19.29
N ASP A 21 -17.23 0.01 -19.56
CA ASP A 21 -18.62 0.13 -20.00
C ASP A 21 -19.61 0.32 -18.81
N ASN A 22 -19.16 0.07 -17.58
CA ASN A 22 -19.97 0.14 -16.35
C ASN A 22 -19.24 0.95 -15.25
N PRO A 23 -19.11 2.28 -15.40
CA PRO A 23 -18.31 3.11 -14.48
C PRO A 23 -18.85 3.16 -13.04
N ASP A 24 -20.11 2.80 -12.82
CA ASP A 24 -20.75 2.77 -11.50
C ASP A 24 -20.70 1.38 -10.85
N LYS A 25 -20.02 0.42 -11.47
CA LYS A 25 -19.80 -0.94 -10.96
C LYS A 25 -18.35 -1.14 -10.53
N VAL A 26 -18.09 -2.23 -9.79
CA VAL A 26 -16.77 -2.57 -9.25
C VAL A 26 -16.26 -1.52 -8.25
N ARG A 27 -17.12 -1.08 -7.35
CA ARG A 27 -16.76 -0.16 -6.25
C ARG A 27 -16.32 -0.94 -5.03
N LEU A 28 -15.15 -0.58 -4.52
CA LEU A 28 -14.56 -1.18 -3.32
C LEU A 28 -14.59 -0.19 -2.16
N SER A 29 -15.10 -0.60 -1.02
CA SER A 29 -14.92 0.12 0.25
C SER A 29 -14.05 -0.73 1.16
N LEU A 30 -12.92 -0.16 1.61
CA LEU A 30 -11.91 -0.85 2.41
C LEU A 30 -11.87 -0.25 3.81
N GLU A 31 -11.66 -1.09 4.82
CA GLU A 31 -11.56 -0.66 6.22
C GLU A 31 -10.36 -1.33 6.90
N ALA A 32 -9.68 -0.55 7.76
CA ALA A 32 -8.75 -1.06 8.76
C ALA A 32 -9.13 -0.46 10.13
N LYS A 33 -9.00 -1.25 11.19
CA LYS A 33 -9.32 -0.83 12.56
C LYS A 33 -8.10 -1.00 13.45
N ALA A 34 -7.65 0.09 14.07
CA ALA A 34 -6.60 0.06 15.10
C ALA A 34 -7.20 0.01 16.51
N VAL A 35 -6.56 -0.74 17.41
CA VAL A 35 -6.88 -0.80 18.83
C VAL A 35 -5.62 -0.47 19.63
N TYR A 36 -5.71 0.52 20.52
CA TYR A 36 -4.62 0.85 21.43
C TYR A 36 -4.39 -0.29 22.43
N GLU A 37 -3.14 -0.73 22.57
CA GLU A 37 -2.79 -1.88 23.42
C GLU A 37 -2.58 -1.52 24.91
N GLY A 38 -2.80 -0.26 25.30
CA GLY A 38 -2.53 0.20 26.67
C GLY A 38 -1.07 0.59 26.92
N GLN A 39 -0.21 0.48 25.91
CA GLN A 39 1.20 0.89 25.94
C GLN A 39 1.48 1.94 24.86
N VAL A 40 2.12 3.04 25.25
CA VAL A 40 2.43 4.16 24.35
C VAL A 40 3.15 3.68 23.09
N GLY A 41 2.72 4.21 21.94
CA GLY A 41 3.28 3.85 20.65
C GLY A 41 2.90 2.46 20.12
N ARG A 42 2.10 1.65 20.84
CA ARG A 42 1.71 0.30 20.41
C ARG A 42 0.22 0.19 20.11
N SER A 43 -0.08 -0.45 18.99
CA SER A 43 -1.46 -0.74 18.58
C SER A 43 -1.56 -2.05 17.80
N LEU A 44 -2.75 -2.64 17.84
CA LEU A 44 -3.13 -3.79 17.06
C LEU A 44 -4.06 -3.36 15.93
N VAL A 45 -3.64 -3.55 14.67
CA VAL A 45 -4.44 -3.19 13.50
C VAL A 45 -5.06 -4.43 12.87
N HIS A 46 -6.37 -4.38 12.63
CA HIS A 46 -7.15 -5.45 12.04
C HIS A 46 -7.66 -5.07 10.65
N ILE A 47 -7.51 -6.00 9.70
CA ILE A 47 -8.07 -5.93 8.35
C ILE A 47 -8.95 -7.17 8.14
N GLY A 48 -10.25 -6.97 7.86
CA GLY A 48 -11.22 -8.08 7.84
C GLY A 48 -12.37 -7.94 6.85
N LYS A 49 -13.35 -7.09 7.15
CA LYS A 49 -14.48 -6.83 6.24
C LYS A 49 -14.09 -5.87 5.10
N TYR A 50 -14.81 -5.94 4.00
CA TYR A 50 -14.76 -4.99 2.90
C TYR A 50 -16.13 -4.95 2.20
N GLU A 51 -16.38 -3.93 1.39
CA GLU A 51 -17.60 -3.81 0.58
C GLU A 51 -17.25 -3.94 -0.91
N LEU A 52 -18.09 -4.65 -1.66
CA LEU A 52 -18.02 -4.71 -3.12
C LEU A 52 -19.41 -4.43 -3.69
N ASP A 53 -19.55 -3.35 -4.45
CA ASP A 53 -20.82 -2.93 -5.07
C ASP A 53 -22.00 -2.84 -4.08
N GLY A 54 -21.74 -2.39 -2.85
CA GLY A 54 -22.73 -2.27 -1.78
C GLY A 54 -22.86 -3.51 -0.90
N ASP A 55 -22.33 -4.66 -1.32
CA ASP A 55 -22.39 -5.90 -0.55
C ASP A 55 -21.23 -5.96 0.45
N VAL A 56 -21.57 -5.93 1.74
CA VAL A 56 -20.59 -6.12 2.82
C VAL A 56 -20.17 -7.59 2.88
N ILE A 57 -18.88 -7.83 2.69
CA ILE A 57 -18.28 -9.16 2.74
C ILE A 57 -17.43 -9.27 4.01
N GLU A 58 -17.89 -10.10 4.93
CA GLU A 58 -17.16 -10.47 6.15
C GLU A 58 -16.92 -11.98 6.16
N ARG A 59 -15.65 -12.36 6.34
CA ARG A 59 -15.24 -13.77 6.35
C ARG A 59 -14.42 -14.05 7.60
N SER A 60 -14.74 -15.14 8.29
CA SER A 60 -13.94 -15.61 9.44
C SER A 60 -12.50 -15.97 9.06
N THR A 61 -12.27 -16.34 7.81
CA THR A 61 -10.94 -16.70 7.27
C THR A 61 -10.11 -15.50 6.80
N ARG A 62 -10.70 -14.29 6.76
CA ARG A 62 -10.01 -13.06 6.38
C ARG A 62 -9.86 -12.18 7.62
N GLN A 63 -8.92 -12.52 8.49
CA GLN A 63 -8.66 -11.82 9.75
C GLN A 63 -7.17 -11.57 9.88
N TYR A 64 -6.68 -10.52 9.25
CA TYR A 64 -5.27 -10.15 9.34
C TYR A 64 -5.06 -9.18 10.48
N THR A 65 -4.05 -9.46 11.30
CA THR A 65 -3.76 -8.67 12.49
C THR A 65 -2.28 -8.34 12.53
N PHE A 66 -1.98 -7.05 12.68
CA PHE A 66 -0.63 -6.51 12.61
C PHE A 66 -0.31 -5.75 13.91
N PRO A 67 0.68 -6.19 14.70
CA PRO A 67 1.19 -5.41 15.82
C PRO A 67 2.10 -4.28 15.32
N PHE A 68 1.65 -3.04 15.49
CA PHE A 68 2.41 -1.84 15.17
C PHE A 68 3.16 -1.30 16.38
N GLY A 69 4.29 -0.64 16.12
CA GLY A 69 5.15 -0.02 17.13
C GLY A 69 6.31 0.74 16.48
N ALA A 70 7.48 0.68 17.10
CA ALA A 70 8.72 1.19 16.54
C ALA A 70 9.86 0.18 16.78
N TRP A 71 11.02 0.44 16.19
CA TRP A 71 12.22 -0.36 16.47
C TRP A 71 12.59 -0.32 17.94
N LYS A 72 13.14 -1.42 18.43
CA LYS A 72 13.55 -1.58 19.84
C LYS A 72 14.43 -0.44 20.34
N GLU A 73 15.36 0.03 19.51
CA GLU A 73 16.29 1.12 19.81
C GLU A 73 15.57 2.44 20.03
N VAL A 74 14.57 2.74 19.19
CA VAL A 74 13.75 3.95 19.32
C VAL A 74 12.88 3.87 20.56
N GLU A 75 12.18 2.76 20.78
CA GLU A 75 11.40 2.54 22.01
C GLU A 75 12.29 2.68 23.27
N GLY A 76 13.51 2.16 23.23
CA GLY A 76 14.50 2.27 24.31
C GLY A 76 14.89 3.72 24.60
N VAL A 77 15.16 4.54 23.58
CA VAL A 77 15.46 5.97 23.76
C VAL A 77 14.25 6.75 24.27
N LEU A 78 13.04 6.36 23.88
CA LEU A 78 11.79 6.96 24.37
C LEU A 78 11.45 6.59 25.82
N GLY A 79 12.18 5.64 26.42
CA GLY A 79 11.95 5.19 27.79
C GLY A 79 10.76 4.24 27.92
N VAL A 80 10.36 3.57 26.84
CA VAL A 80 9.32 2.54 26.87
C VAL A 80 9.79 1.35 27.69
N GLU A 81 9.02 0.92 28.68
CA GLU A 81 9.32 -0.29 29.44
C GLU A 81 9.13 -1.55 28.57
N GLY A 82 10.13 -2.44 28.58
CA GLY A 82 10.14 -3.64 27.75
C GLY A 82 10.15 -3.36 26.24
N PRO A 83 11.16 -2.64 25.71
CA PRO A 83 11.23 -2.30 24.30
C PRO A 83 11.43 -3.56 23.44
N THR A 84 10.67 -3.65 22.35
CA THR A 84 10.68 -4.80 21.42
C THR A 84 10.57 -4.29 19.99
N ASP A 85 11.13 -5.04 19.05
CA ASP A 85 10.98 -4.71 17.64
C ASP A 85 9.54 -4.96 17.17
N ARG A 86 8.95 -3.97 16.50
CA ARG A 86 7.57 -4.00 15.99
C ARG A 86 7.51 -3.28 14.64
N MET A 87 6.51 -3.63 13.84
CA MET A 87 6.30 -3.00 12.52
C MET A 87 6.04 -1.51 12.69
N GLU A 88 6.88 -0.69 12.06
CA GLU A 88 6.70 0.76 12.09
C GLU A 88 5.64 1.19 11.06
N PRO A 89 4.71 2.11 11.40
CA PRO A 89 3.64 2.54 10.50
C PRO A 89 4.08 3.05 9.12
N VAL A 90 5.14 3.85 9.05
CA VAL A 90 5.68 4.34 7.76
C VAL A 90 6.31 3.19 6.97
N GLU A 91 7.05 2.26 7.59
CA GLU A 91 7.55 1.05 6.93
C GLU A 91 6.43 0.26 6.25
N MET A 92 5.28 0.11 6.93
CA MET A 92 4.13 -0.59 6.36
C MET A 92 3.45 0.21 5.23
N ALA A 93 3.48 1.54 5.27
CA ALA A 93 3.03 2.37 4.15
C ALA A 93 3.96 2.20 2.92
N LEU A 94 5.28 2.14 3.13
CA LEU A 94 6.25 1.84 2.06
C LEU A 94 6.05 0.43 1.51
N ALA A 95 5.80 -0.56 2.38
CA ALA A 95 5.51 -1.94 1.98
C ALA A 95 4.21 -2.03 1.15
N ALA A 96 3.15 -1.35 1.58
CA ALA A 96 1.90 -1.27 0.83
C ALA A 96 2.11 -0.60 -0.54
N THR A 97 2.96 0.43 -0.60
CA THR A 97 3.34 1.10 -1.86
C THR A 97 4.04 0.13 -2.79
N ALA A 98 5.07 -0.58 -2.32
CA ALA A 98 5.81 -1.58 -3.10
C ALA A 98 4.88 -2.68 -3.66
N ALA A 99 4.03 -3.25 -2.80
CA ALA A 99 3.08 -4.29 -3.20
C ALA A 99 2.08 -3.79 -4.25
N CYS A 100 1.58 -2.56 -4.09
CA CYS A 100 0.62 -2.00 -5.02
C CYS A 100 1.26 -1.64 -6.38
N LEU A 101 2.52 -1.17 -6.38
CA LEU A 101 3.30 -0.97 -7.60
C LEU A 101 3.49 -2.30 -8.37
N ILE A 102 3.90 -3.38 -7.68
CA ILE A 102 4.03 -4.71 -8.29
C ILE A 102 2.71 -5.17 -8.90
N ASN A 103 1.59 -5.01 -8.19
CA ASN A 103 0.27 -5.39 -8.69
C ASN A 103 -0.13 -4.57 -9.92
N SER A 104 0.12 -3.25 -9.90
CA SER A 104 -0.17 -2.37 -11.02
C SER A 104 0.59 -2.79 -12.28
N VAL A 105 1.89 -3.06 -12.15
CA VAL A 105 2.70 -3.51 -13.28
C VAL A 105 2.28 -4.90 -13.73
N SER A 106 2.23 -5.89 -12.84
CA SER A 106 1.95 -7.29 -13.20
C SER A 106 0.60 -7.48 -13.90
N PHE A 107 -0.48 -6.86 -13.43
CA PHE A 107 -1.77 -6.95 -14.12
C PHE A 107 -1.75 -6.33 -15.52
N ASN A 108 -1.05 -5.22 -15.71
CA ASN A 108 -1.07 -4.51 -16.99
C ASN A 108 -0.03 -5.06 -17.99
N ALA A 109 1.16 -5.43 -17.53
CA ALA A 109 2.25 -5.97 -18.33
C ALA A 109 1.84 -7.28 -19.03
N VAL A 110 1.30 -8.25 -18.27
CA VAL A 110 0.87 -9.55 -18.82
C VAL A 110 -0.22 -9.38 -19.89
N ARG A 111 -1.11 -8.41 -19.69
CA ARG A 111 -2.18 -8.05 -20.63
C ARG A 111 -1.62 -7.43 -21.92
N MET A 112 -0.55 -6.66 -21.81
CA MET A 112 0.14 -6.05 -22.94
C MET A 112 1.11 -7.01 -23.64
N GLY A 113 1.25 -8.24 -23.13
CA GLY A 113 2.11 -9.27 -23.71
C GLY A 113 3.55 -9.21 -23.20
N ILE A 114 3.86 -8.34 -22.24
CA ILE A 114 5.16 -8.23 -21.58
C ILE A 114 5.27 -9.35 -20.56
N ASP A 115 6.22 -10.27 -20.76
CA ASP A 115 6.43 -11.43 -19.90
C ASP A 115 7.66 -11.23 -19.02
N THR A 116 7.43 -11.14 -17.71
CA THR A 116 8.47 -10.92 -16.70
C THR A 116 8.67 -12.20 -15.91
N ASP A 117 9.90 -12.68 -15.81
CA ASP A 117 10.25 -13.85 -15.01
C ASP A 117 10.29 -13.51 -13.51
N ASP A 118 10.81 -12.32 -13.19
CA ASP A 118 10.93 -11.82 -11.83
C ASP A 118 10.80 -10.29 -11.79
N MET A 119 10.32 -9.77 -10.66
CA MET A 119 10.12 -8.35 -10.42
C MET A 119 10.32 -8.01 -8.94
N GLU A 120 11.29 -7.13 -8.68
CA GLU A 120 11.57 -6.60 -7.35
C GLU A 120 11.32 -5.08 -7.36
N ILE A 121 10.55 -4.60 -6.38
CA ILE A 121 10.36 -3.17 -6.16
C ILE A 121 10.84 -2.82 -4.75
N THR A 122 11.80 -1.91 -4.66
CA THR A 122 12.20 -1.33 -3.37
C THR A 122 11.71 0.09 -3.25
N VAL A 123 11.06 0.44 -2.13
CA VAL A 123 10.57 1.80 -1.84
C VAL A 123 11.25 2.32 -0.57
N ARG A 124 11.72 3.56 -0.59
CA ARG A 124 12.52 4.16 0.49
C ARG A 124 12.08 5.60 0.76
N SER A 125 12.21 6.03 2.01
CA SER A 125 11.94 7.40 2.45
C SER A 125 12.88 7.77 3.62
N LYS A 126 13.12 9.08 3.80
CA LYS A 126 13.81 9.63 4.97
C LYS A 126 12.79 10.28 5.89
N VAL A 127 12.73 9.83 7.14
CA VAL A 127 11.73 10.29 8.12
C VAL A 127 12.38 11.12 9.23
N ASP A 128 11.90 12.35 9.43
CA ASP A 128 12.15 13.19 10.60
C ASP A 128 10.96 13.05 11.58
N PRO A 129 11.12 12.34 12.71
CA PRO A 129 10.02 12.04 13.62
C PRO A 129 9.58 13.26 14.45
N ARG A 130 10.22 14.43 14.31
CA ARG A 130 9.85 15.63 15.08
C ARG A 130 8.40 16.07 14.90
N VAL A 131 7.77 15.75 13.78
CA VAL A 131 6.34 15.98 13.57
C VAL A 131 5.50 15.13 14.51
N LEU A 132 5.82 13.83 14.66
CA LEU A 132 5.13 12.91 15.57
C LEU A 132 5.16 13.42 17.02
N PHE A 133 6.28 14.01 17.43
CA PHE A 133 6.46 14.57 18.77
C PHE A 133 6.04 16.04 18.92
N ALA A 134 5.30 16.59 17.95
CA ALA A 134 4.82 17.97 17.95
C ALA A 134 5.93 19.04 18.13
N ILE A 135 7.16 18.72 17.74
CA ILE A 135 8.29 19.66 17.66
C ILE A 135 8.20 20.47 16.35
N LYS A 136 7.61 19.88 15.31
CA LYS A 136 7.27 20.52 14.04
C LYS A 136 5.76 20.47 13.79
N ASP A 137 5.25 21.45 13.06
CA ASP A 137 3.83 21.58 12.72
C ASP A 137 3.40 20.53 11.68
N PRO A 138 2.14 20.01 11.70
CA PRO A 138 1.63 19.08 10.70
C PRO A 138 1.78 19.57 9.25
N MET A 139 1.72 20.88 8.99
CA MET A 139 1.94 21.46 7.67
C MET A 139 3.37 21.23 7.14
N GLN A 140 4.29 20.79 8.00
CA GLN A 140 5.68 20.49 7.65
C GLN A 140 5.91 19.02 7.28
N HIS A 141 4.87 18.18 7.17
CA HIS A 141 4.96 16.76 6.78
C HIS A 141 5.85 16.54 5.55
N GLY A 142 5.64 17.31 4.47
CA GLY A 142 6.44 17.17 3.24
C GLY A 142 7.94 17.36 3.45
N SER A 143 8.34 18.27 4.36
CA SER A 143 9.77 18.46 4.71
C SER A 143 10.31 17.40 5.66
N CYS A 144 9.45 16.63 6.32
CA CYS A 144 9.81 15.64 7.33
C CYS A 144 9.79 14.21 6.80
N LEU A 145 9.00 13.92 5.76
CA LEU A 145 8.92 12.59 5.14
C LEU A 145 9.80 12.47 3.88
N GLY A 146 10.45 13.56 3.46
CA GLY A 146 11.34 13.58 2.30
C GLY A 146 10.65 13.16 0.99
N ALA A 147 11.45 12.98 -0.06
CA ALA A 147 10.97 12.31 -1.26
C ALA A 147 10.86 10.80 -1.00
N ILE A 148 9.76 10.21 -1.48
CA ILE A 148 9.63 8.75 -1.56
C ILE A 148 10.25 8.32 -2.89
N GLU A 149 11.26 7.47 -2.81
CA GLU A 149 11.98 6.94 -3.97
C GLU A 149 11.63 5.46 -4.13
N TYR A 150 11.48 5.01 -5.38
CA TYR A 150 11.33 3.60 -5.68
C TYR A 150 12.25 3.16 -6.81
N GLU A 151 12.68 1.90 -6.74
CA GLU A 151 13.54 1.24 -7.72
C GLU A 151 12.82 -0.03 -8.18
N VAL A 152 12.73 -0.23 -9.49
CA VAL A 152 12.11 -1.41 -10.11
C VAL A 152 13.21 -2.20 -10.82
N LYS A 153 13.34 -3.48 -10.46
CA LYS A 153 14.20 -4.44 -11.16
C LYS A 153 13.34 -5.52 -11.76
N VAL A 154 13.54 -5.81 -13.03
CA VAL A 154 12.78 -6.82 -13.78
C VAL A 154 13.76 -7.71 -14.52
N SER A 155 13.43 -9.00 -14.62
CA SER A 155 14.13 -9.95 -15.49
C SER A 155 13.14 -10.67 -16.40
N GLY A 156 13.65 -11.21 -17.51
CA GLY A 156 12.87 -11.86 -18.57
C GLY A 156 13.24 -11.34 -19.96
N ASP A 157 12.44 -11.70 -20.96
CA ASP A 157 12.53 -11.15 -22.33
C ASP A 157 11.85 -9.77 -22.39
N VAL A 158 12.50 -8.78 -21.77
CA VAL A 158 11.97 -7.42 -21.58
C VAL A 158 12.87 -6.44 -22.32
N SER A 159 12.31 -5.75 -23.30
CA SER A 159 13.00 -4.74 -24.10
C SER A 159 13.09 -3.38 -23.37
N ASP A 160 13.91 -2.46 -23.88
CA ASP A 160 13.96 -1.09 -23.36
C ASP A 160 12.61 -0.35 -23.47
N GLU A 161 11.81 -0.66 -24.50
CA GLU A 161 10.45 -0.12 -24.65
C GLU A 161 9.50 -0.69 -23.59
N ASP A 162 9.66 -1.97 -23.24
CA ASP A 162 8.90 -2.59 -22.15
C ASP A 162 9.28 -2.00 -20.79
N LEU A 163 10.56 -1.66 -20.57
CA LEU A 163 11.01 -0.98 -19.35
C LEU A 163 10.36 0.39 -19.17
N GLU A 164 10.29 1.19 -20.24
CA GLU A 164 9.58 2.48 -20.22
C GLU A 164 8.08 2.28 -19.95
N THR A 165 7.48 1.27 -20.60
CA THR A 165 6.08 0.90 -20.36
C THR A 165 5.86 0.52 -18.89
N ILE A 166 6.71 -0.32 -18.30
CA ILE A 166 6.66 -0.73 -16.89
C ILE A 166 6.76 0.48 -15.97
N HIS A 167 7.64 1.43 -16.27
CA HIS A 167 7.75 2.68 -15.52
C HIS A 167 6.43 3.46 -15.52
N GLN A 168 5.77 3.58 -16.68
CA GLN A 168 4.46 4.21 -16.79
C GLN A 168 3.38 3.44 -16.02
N LEU A 169 3.42 2.10 -16.07
CA LEU A 169 2.46 1.25 -15.35
C LEU A 169 2.55 1.39 -13.82
N CYS A 170 3.69 1.79 -13.27
CA CYS A 170 3.83 2.11 -11.85
C CYS A 170 2.86 3.24 -11.42
N GLN A 171 2.60 4.21 -12.30
CA GLN A 171 1.74 5.36 -12.03
C GLN A 171 0.26 4.98 -11.88
N HIS A 172 -0.15 3.80 -12.34
CA HIS A 172 -1.52 3.30 -12.20
C HIS A 172 -1.80 2.65 -10.83
N SER A 173 -0.82 2.59 -9.93
CA SER A 173 -0.98 2.09 -8.57
C SER A 173 -1.86 3.02 -7.72
N PRO A 174 -2.99 2.53 -7.16
CA PRO A 174 -3.80 3.35 -6.24
C PRO A 174 -3.02 3.86 -5.03
N VAL A 175 -2.13 3.05 -4.46
CA VAL A 175 -1.33 3.48 -3.30
C VAL A 175 -0.27 4.49 -3.71
N HIS A 176 0.30 4.40 -4.92
CA HIS A 176 1.15 5.47 -5.45
C HIS A 176 0.39 6.81 -5.49
N GLY A 177 -0.84 6.80 -6.02
CA GLY A 177 -1.71 7.98 -6.00
C GLY A 177 -1.99 8.49 -4.59
N MET A 178 -2.28 7.60 -3.62
CA MET A 178 -2.48 7.99 -2.21
C MET A 178 -1.26 8.68 -1.59
N MET A 179 -0.05 8.29 -1.98
CA MET A 179 1.19 8.83 -1.41
C MET A 179 1.68 10.09 -2.15
N ALA A 180 1.35 10.23 -3.43
CA ALA A 180 1.83 11.33 -4.27
C ALA A 180 0.86 12.52 -4.32
N GLU A 181 -0.44 12.30 -4.11
CA GLU A 181 -1.48 13.32 -4.27
C GLU A 181 -2.00 13.83 -2.91
N PRO A 182 -2.37 15.12 -2.80
CA PRO A 182 -3.05 15.65 -1.63
C PRO A 182 -4.52 15.20 -1.62
N LEU A 183 -4.79 14.04 -1.02
CA LEU A 183 -6.14 13.55 -0.80
C LEU A 183 -6.78 14.21 0.43
N GLU A 184 -8.07 14.51 0.37
CA GLU A 184 -8.83 15.03 1.50
C GLU A 184 -8.98 13.95 2.58
N MET A 185 -8.67 14.31 3.83
CA MET A 185 -8.83 13.46 5.00
C MET A 185 -9.69 14.18 6.03
N ASP A 186 -10.88 13.64 6.30
CA ASP A 186 -11.78 14.11 7.35
C ASP A 186 -11.72 13.18 8.57
N GLY A 187 -11.87 13.76 9.76
CA GLY A 187 -11.70 13.04 11.02
C GLY A 187 -12.68 13.50 12.08
N LYS A 188 -13.23 12.54 12.83
CA LYS A 188 -14.12 12.80 13.96
C LYS A 188 -13.60 12.13 15.23
N VAL A 189 -13.65 12.86 16.34
CA VAL A 189 -13.36 12.35 17.69
C VAL A 189 -14.64 12.39 18.51
N SER A 190 -15.00 11.27 19.13
CA SER A 190 -16.15 11.17 20.04
C SER A 190 -15.81 10.33 21.26
N ARG A 191 -16.54 10.55 22.35
CA ARG A 191 -16.54 9.63 23.50
C ARG A 191 -17.26 8.33 23.07
N ALA A 192 -16.80 7.21 23.62
CA ALA A 192 -17.49 5.93 23.48
C ALA A 192 -18.81 5.93 24.27
#